data_AF-A0A1G9PV28-F1
#
_entry.id   AF-A0A1G9PV28-F1
#
_cell.length_a   1.000
_cell.length_b   1.000
_cell.length_c   1.000
_cell.angle_alpha   90.00
_cell.angle_beta   90.00
_cell.angle_gamma   90.00
#
_symmetry.space_group_name_H-M   'P 1'
#
loop_
_entity.id
_entity.type
_entity.pdbx_description
1 polymer ?
#
loop_
_entity_poly.entity_id
_entity_poly.type
_entity_poly.pdbx_seq_one_letter_code
_entity_poly.pdbx_strand_id
1 'polypeptide(L)'
;MTGKAFDIGDGIFFFFKRFGENPLGVIWIAACQALVVGALAALAFMLLGPFYIGLFDLVAQEAGGTLSESQMEREVLALIGPFLASMPLIALLGIVSALMFQAAWLRFLTRGEIAAVIPFRFGGDELRLLGVNLLYIVVGIAAYLGIAMAAGIVALLAAGVFAGSDGSMVGGMATGLIVFLGILAISIMVIVFCIRLASAPALTVVDRRIRFFESWTASKGVFWHMALSYLVVIGLILVLSTILGTVIQLVFLGAFLPVLMEFAQLAEGRGDVSPDEVIAMLQGMLNTPGVVIGLATGLVLGYAMQIMFEGMWHGVGAYNAVRYRADGGPEETDSPTLTADHPAGASPSEG
;
A
#
# COMPACT_ATOMS: atom_id res chain seq x y z
N MET A 1 5.37 9.09 -35.21
CA MET A 1 4.87 8.19 -34.14
C MET A 1 3.51 8.71 -33.72
N THR A 2 2.43 8.19 -34.30
CA THR A 2 1.05 8.58 -33.97
C THR A 2 0.40 7.42 -33.23
N GLY A 3 0.75 7.31 -31.94
CA GLY A 3 -0.01 6.47 -31.02
C GLY A 3 -1.27 7.19 -30.54
N LYS A 4 -2.26 6.45 -30.06
CA LYS A 4 -3.43 6.98 -29.37
C LYS A 4 -2.99 7.95 -28.27
N ALA A 5 -3.44 9.19 -28.39
CA ALA A 5 -3.14 10.22 -27.40
C ALA A 5 -3.58 9.76 -26.01
N PHE A 6 -2.81 10.11 -24.99
CA PHE A 6 -3.19 9.83 -23.61
C PHE A 6 -4.36 10.73 -23.25
N ASP A 7 -5.52 10.13 -23.00
CA ASP A 7 -6.69 10.82 -22.48
C ASP A 7 -6.66 10.80 -20.95
N ILE A 8 -6.65 12.00 -20.35
CA ILE A 8 -6.57 12.18 -18.89
C ILE A 8 -7.83 11.61 -18.21
N GLY A 9 -9.02 11.83 -18.79
CA GLY A 9 -10.27 11.32 -18.26
C GLY A 9 -10.28 9.79 -18.28
N ASP A 10 -9.85 9.20 -19.39
CA ASP A 10 -9.71 7.75 -19.50
C ASP A 10 -8.71 7.18 -18.49
N GLY A 11 -7.59 7.86 -18.27
CA GLY A 11 -6.57 7.44 -17.31
C GLY A 11 -7.08 7.49 -15.86
N ILE A 12 -7.73 8.58 -15.46
CA ILE A 12 -8.30 8.76 -14.10
C ILE A 12 -9.41 7.74 -13.84
N PHE A 13 -10.33 7.55 -14.80
CA PHE A 13 -11.51 6.71 -14.63
C PHE A 13 -11.31 5.29 -15.17
N PHE A 14 -10.09 4.88 -15.52
CA PHE A 14 -9.82 3.59 -16.16
C PHE A 14 -10.36 2.40 -15.34
N PHE A 15 -10.15 2.44 -14.03
CA PHE A 15 -10.68 1.43 -13.11
C PHE A 15 -12.21 1.36 -13.16
N PHE A 16 -12.90 2.49 -13.15
CA PHE A 16 -14.37 2.53 -13.21
C PHE A 16 -14.91 2.09 -14.57
N LYS A 17 -14.19 2.34 -15.67
CA LYS A 17 -14.54 1.80 -16.99
C LYS A 17 -14.48 0.27 -16.99
N ARG A 18 -13.36 -0.30 -16.51
CA ARG A 18 -13.22 -1.75 -16.36
C ARG A 18 -14.24 -2.35 -15.39
N PHE A 19 -14.52 -1.66 -14.28
CA PHE A 19 -15.58 -2.01 -13.35
C PHE A 19 -16.94 -2.08 -14.06
N GLY A 20 -17.27 -1.09 -14.89
CA GLY A 20 -18.53 -1.05 -15.64
C GLY A 20 -18.65 -2.18 -16.68
N GLU A 21 -17.54 -2.63 -17.26
CA GLU A 21 -17.50 -3.75 -18.20
C GLU A 21 -17.77 -5.10 -17.51
N ASN A 22 -17.26 -5.30 -16.29
CA ASN A 22 -17.45 -6.54 -15.54
C ASN A 22 -17.50 -6.30 -14.01
N PRO A 23 -18.64 -5.80 -13.50
CA PRO A 23 -18.76 -5.42 -12.09
C PRO A 23 -18.76 -6.62 -11.15
N LEU A 24 -19.39 -7.73 -11.56
CA LEU A 24 -19.38 -8.99 -10.80
C LEU A 24 -17.96 -9.50 -10.62
N GLY A 25 -17.13 -9.32 -11.63
CA GLY A 25 -15.72 -9.62 -11.60
C GLY A 25 -14.94 -8.89 -10.51
N VAL A 26 -15.11 -7.57 -10.43
CA VAL A 26 -14.50 -6.74 -9.38
C VAL A 26 -15.00 -7.19 -8.01
N ILE A 27 -16.31 -7.34 -7.85
CA ILE A 27 -16.91 -7.77 -6.58
C ILE A 27 -16.36 -9.13 -6.16
N TRP A 28 -16.16 -10.05 -7.11
CA TRP A 28 -15.59 -11.36 -6.83
C TRP A 28 -14.12 -11.29 -6.38
N ILE A 29 -13.27 -10.52 -7.08
CA ILE A 29 -11.88 -10.29 -6.67
C ILE A 29 -11.85 -9.66 -5.27
N ALA A 30 -12.66 -8.62 -5.03
CA ALA A 30 -12.78 -7.94 -3.76
C ALA A 30 -13.23 -8.86 -2.63
N ALA A 31 -14.25 -9.69 -2.85
CA ALA A 31 -14.76 -10.62 -1.86
C ALA A 31 -13.72 -11.69 -1.50
N CYS A 32 -13.06 -12.29 -2.50
CA CYS A 32 -11.96 -13.22 -2.25
C CYS A 32 -10.81 -12.53 -1.49
N GLN A 33 -10.46 -11.29 -1.86
CA GLN A 33 -9.40 -10.53 -1.19
C GLN A 33 -9.77 -10.28 0.27
N ALA A 34 -11.01 -9.88 0.54
CA ALA A 34 -11.52 -9.63 1.88
C ALA A 34 -11.44 -10.90 2.74
N LEU A 35 -11.80 -12.06 2.19
CA LEU A 35 -11.71 -13.34 2.88
C LEU A 35 -10.27 -13.71 3.24
N VAL A 36 -9.33 -13.54 2.30
CA VAL A 36 -7.91 -13.84 2.55
C VAL A 36 -7.31 -12.86 3.57
N VAL A 37 -7.57 -11.55 3.41
CA VAL A 37 -7.12 -10.52 4.36
C VAL A 37 -7.73 -10.77 5.75
N GLY A 38 -9.01 -11.11 5.82
CA GLY A 38 -9.68 -11.46 7.07
C GLY A 38 -9.09 -12.71 7.74
N ALA A 39 -8.79 -13.75 6.96
CA ALA A 39 -8.11 -14.95 7.46
C ALA A 39 -6.69 -14.64 7.97
N LEU A 40 -5.94 -13.80 7.26
CA LEU A 40 -4.62 -13.34 7.70
C LEU A 40 -4.69 -12.49 8.97
N ALA A 41 -5.66 -11.59 9.05
CA ALA A 41 -5.89 -10.77 10.24
C ALA A 41 -6.27 -11.65 11.45
N ALA A 42 -7.14 -12.65 11.26
CA ALA A 42 -7.49 -13.61 12.29
C ALA A 42 -6.28 -14.44 12.73
N LEU A 43 -5.46 -14.93 11.79
CA LEU A 43 -4.23 -15.65 12.09
C LEU A 43 -3.23 -14.76 12.85
N ALA A 44 -3.05 -13.50 12.41
CA ALA A 44 -2.20 -12.54 13.10
C ALA A 44 -2.70 -12.28 14.52
N PHE A 45 -4.01 -12.15 14.72
CA PHE A 45 -4.61 -12.01 16.05
C PHE A 45 -4.39 -13.27 16.91
N MET A 46 -4.51 -14.47 16.36
CA MET A 46 -4.25 -15.71 17.08
C MET A 46 -2.78 -15.86 17.49
N LEU A 47 -1.84 -15.45 16.64
CA LEU A 47 -0.40 -15.59 16.89
C LEU A 47 0.15 -14.47 17.78
N LEU A 48 -0.33 -13.24 17.60
CA LEU A 48 0.16 -12.06 18.31
C LEU A 48 -0.69 -11.70 19.53
N GLY A 49 -1.96 -12.12 19.58
CA GLY A 49 -2.86 -11.85 20.70
C GLY A 49 -2.31 -12.28 22.07
N PRO A 50 -1.74 -13.48 22.22
CA PRO A 50 -1.14 -13.91 23.48
C PRO A 50 -0.02 -12.98 23.99
N PHE A 51 0.74 -12.37 23.09
CA PHE A 51 1.77 -11.40 23.46
C PHE A 51 1.15 -10.15 24.12
N TYR A 52 0.10 -9.58 23.51
CA TYR A 52 -0.57 -8.41 24.06
C TYR A 52 -1.29 -8.71 25.38
N ILE A 53 -1.98 -9.86 25.47
CA ILE A 53 -2.62 -10.31 26.71
C ILE A 53 -1.57 -10.48 27.81
N GLY A 54 -0.46 -11.17 27.51
CA GLY A 54 0.63 -11.36 28.47
C GLY A 54 1.27 -10.05 28.92
N LEU A 55 1.37 -9.04 28.04
CA LEU A 55 1.82 -7.70 28.44
C LEU A 55 0.84 -7.02 29.41
N PHE A 56 -0.48 -7.12 29.17
CA PHE A 56 -1.47 -6.57 30.09
C PHE A 56 -1.41 -7.26 31.45
N ASP A 57 -1.29 -8.59 31.49
CA ASP A 57 -1.14 -9.36 32.72
C ASP A 57 0.12 -8.95 33.49
N LEU A 58 1.22 -8.68 32.78
CA LEU A 58 2.48 -8.26 33.39
C LEU A 58 2.36 -6.87 34.02
N VAL A 59 1.78 -5.90 33.31
CA VAL A 59 1.52 -4.55 33.84
C VAL A 59 0.60 -4.62 35.05
N ALA A 60 -0.42 -5.48 35.02
CA ALA A 60 -1.32 -5.70 36.16
C ALA A 60 -0.58 -6.22 37.40
N GLN A 61 0.32 -7.19 37.21
CA GLN A 61 1.11 -7.79 38.29
C GLN A 61 2.15 -6.83 38.87
N GLU A 62 2.77 -6.00 38.04
CA GLU A 62 3.68 -4.93 38.45
C GLU A 62 2.95 -3.87 39.28
N ALA A 63 1.79 -3.39 38.80
CA ALA A 63 0.96 -2.43 39.53
C ALA A 63 0.49 -2.99 40.89
N GLY A 64 0.24 -4.30 40.97
CA GLY A 64 -0.06 -5.01 42.22
C GLY A 64 1.13 -5.23 43.16
N GLY A 65 2.35 -4.81 42.77
CA GLY A 65 3.58 -4.99 43.56
C GLY A 65 4.01 -6.47 43.71
N THR A 66 3.53 -7.34 42.83
CA THR A 66 3.70 -8.80 42.95
C THR A 66 4.93 -9.34 42.23
N LEU A 67 5.59 -8.53 41.39
CA LEU A 67 6.75 -8.91 40.59
C LEU A 67 8.01 -8.18 41.04
N SER A 68 9.13 -8.91 41.17
CA SER A 68 10.45 -8.28 41.24
C SER A 68 10.93 -7.88 39.84
N GLU A 69 11.78 -6.84 39.73
CA GLU A 69 12.33 -6.36 38.45
C GLU A 69 12.94 -7.51 37.61
N SER A 70 13.70 -8.40 38.24
CA SER A 70 14.32 -9.55 37.56
C SER A 70 13.35 -10.63 37.07
N GLN A 71 12.14 -10.70 37.65
CA GLN A 71 11.07 -11.60 37.18
C GLN A 71 10.35 -10.99 35.99
N MET A 72 10.08 -9.68 36.08
CA MET A 72 9.48 -8.90 34.99
C MET A 72 10.32 -9.00 33.71
N GLU A 73 11.63 -8.78 33.79
CA GLU A 73 12.52 -8.92 32.62
C GLU A 73 12.45 -10.31 31.97
N ARG A 74 12.35 -11.37 32.79
CA ARG A 74 12.28 -12.75 32.30
C ARG A 74 10.96 -13.04 31.59
N GLU A 75 9.85 -12.61 32.17
CA GLU A 75 8.51 -12.80 31.60
C GLU A 75 8.34 -11.98 30.30
N VAL A 76 8.82 -10.74 30.27
CA VAL A 76 8.88 -9.95 29.02
C VAL A 76 9.66 -10.67 27.94
N LEU A 77 10.85 -11.20 28.27
CA LEU A 77 11.66 -11.94 27.31
C LEU A 77 10.96 -13.21 26.82
N ALA A 78 10.23 -13.90 27.69
CA ALA A 78 9.45 -15.09 27.35
C ALA A 78 8.31 -14.77 26.38
N LEU A 79 7.69 -13.58 26.48
CA LEU A 79 6.66 -13.12 25.54
C LEU A 79 7.24 -12.70 24.18
N ILE A 80 8.43 -12.08 24.18
CA ILE A 80 9.09 -11.59 22.95
C ILE A 80 9.46 -12.75 22.02
N GLY A 81 9.90 -13.90 22.55
CA GLY A 81 10.35 -15.04 21.74
C GLY A 81 9.31 -15.52 20.71
N PRO A 82 8.12 -15.98 21.14
CA PRO A 82 7.04 -16.39 20.25
C PRO A 82 6.56 -15.27 19.33
N PHE A 83 6.50 -14.03 19.83
CA PHE A 83 6.13 -12.86 19.04
C PHE A 83 7.07 -12.66 17.85
N LEU A 84 8.38 -12.62 18.09
CA LEU A 84 9.39 -12.47 17.05
C LEU A 84 9.40 -13.66 16.08
N ALA A 85 9.16 -14.88 16.57
CA ALA A 85 9.09 -16.08 15.72
C ALA A 85 7.87 -16.05 14.77
N SER A 86 6.76 -15.44 15.18
CA SER A 86 5.54 -15.36 14.38
C SER A 86 5.61 -14.27 13.28
N MET A 87 6.43 -13.23 13.47
CA MET A 87 6.52 -12.09 12.56
C MET A 87 6.94 -12.47 11.13
N PRO A 88 8.02 -13.26 10.90
CA PRO A 88 8.39 -13.71 9.56
C PRO A 88 7.29 -14.49 8.86
N LEU A 89 6.54 -15.32 9.59
CA LEU A 89 5.45 -16.11 9.03
C LEU A 89 4.31 -15.20 8.54
N ILE A 90 3.84 -14.28 9.38
CA ILE A 90 2.79 -13.32 9.03
C ILE A 90 3.25 -12.45 7.86
N ALA A 91 4.50 -11.96 7.90
CA ALA A 91 5.08 -11.14 6.84
C ALA A 91 5.12 -11.90 5.51
N LEU A 92 5.60 -13.16 5.49
CA LEU A 92 5.68 -13.96 4.28
C LEU A 92 4.30 -14.24 3.68
N LEU A 93 3.33 -14.64 4.51
CA LEU A 93 1.95 -14.87 4.08
C LEU A 93 1.30 -13.59 3.54
N GLY A 94 1.57 -12.46 4.19
CA GLY A 94 1.12 -11.14 3.75
C GLY A 94 1.70 -10.76 2.39
N ILE A 95 3.02 -10.94 2.19
CA ILE A 95 3.69 -10.65 0.91
C ILE A 95 3.13 -11.53 -0.22
N VAL A 96 3.01 -12.84 0.02
CA VAL A 96 2.45 -13.78 -0.97
C VAL A 96 1.03 -13.37 -1.36
N SER A 97 0.21 -13.03 -0.37
CA SER A 97 -1.18 -12.62 -0.60
C SER A 97 -1.25 -11.29 -1.35
N ALA A 98 -0.45 -10.30 -0.96
CA ALA A 98 -0.36 -9.00 -1.64
C ALA A 98 0.04 -9.15 -3.12
N LEU A 99 1.00 -10.03 -3.44
CA LEU A 99 1.39 -10.32 -4.82
C LEU A 99 0.25 -10.95 -5.62
N MET A 100 -0.48 -11.89 -5.02
CA MET A 100 -1.64 -12.52 -5.64
C MET A 100 -2.77 -11.51 -5.90
N PHE A 101 -3.01 -10.58 -4.97
CA PHE A 101 -3.99 -9.51 -5.13
C PHE A 101 -3.58 -8.55 -6.25
N GLN A 102 -2.33 -8.09 -6.22
CA GLN A 102 -1.77 -7.20 -7.24
C GLN A 102 -1.87 -7.85 -8.63
N ALA A 103 -1.53 -9.13 -8.75
CA ALA A 103 -1.64 -9.87 -10.01
C ALA A 103 -3.10 -9.96 -10.49
N ALA A 104 -4.05 -10.28 -9.61
CA ALA A 104 -5.46 -10.38 -9.97
C ALA A 104 -6.01 -9.03 -10.46
N TRP A 105 -5.74 -7.94 -9.74
CA TRP A 105 -6.17 -6.59 -10.13
C TRP A 105 -5.54 -6.13 -11.43
N LEU A 106 -4.23 -6.35 -11.63
CA LEU A 106 -3.57 -5.95 -12.85
C LEU A 106 -4.04 -6.76 -14.06
N ARG A 107 -4.30 -8.07 -13.91
CA ARG A 107 -4.91 -8.88 -14.98
C ARG A 107 -6.29 -8.37 -15.36
N PHE A 108 -7.12 -8.06 -14.37
CA PHE A 108 -8.43 -7.49 -14.59
C PHE A 108 -8.33 -6.13 -15.32
N LEU A 109 -7.50 -5.22 -14.82
CA LEU A 109 -7.33 -3.88 -15.40
C LEU A 109 -6.79 -3.92 -16.83
N THR A 110 -5.80 -4.78 -17.08
CA THR A 110 -5.08 -4.78 -18.37
C THR A 110 -5.76 -5.66 -19.41
N ARG A 111 -6.09 -6.91 -19.06
CA ARG A 111 -6.61 -7.93 -19.97
C ARG A 111 -8.10 -8.22 -19.79
N GLY A 112 -8.76 -7.70 -18.76
CA GLY A 112 -10.15 -8.04 -18.44
C GLY A 112 -10.32 -9.47 -17.92
N GLU A 113 -9.23 -10.16 -17.58
CA GLU A 113 -9.24 -11.57 -17.21
C GLU A 113 -9.56 -11.77 -15.73
N ILE A 114 -10.45 -12.72 -15.44
CA ILE A 114 -10.81 -13.15 -14.08
C ILE A 114 -10.77 -14.67 -14.03
N ALA A 115 -10.14 -15.23 -12.99
CA ALA A 115 -10.11 -16.69 -12.85
C ALA A 115 -11.50 -17.23 -12.48
N ALA A 116 -11.84 -18.41 -13.00
CA ALA A 116 -13.18 -18.98 -12.88
C ALA A 116 -13.61 -19.40 -11.46
N VAL A 117 -12.66 -19.69 -10.56
CA VAL A 117 -12.97 -20.18 -9.20
C VAL A 117 -12.38 -19.25 -8.15
N ILE A 118 -11.04 -19.25 -7.99
CA ILE A 118 -10.34 -18.31 -7.11
C ILE A 118 -9.52 -17.36 -7.99
N PRO A 119 -9.77 -16.04 -7.98
CA PRO A 119 -9.02 -15.06 -8.79
C PRO A 119 -7.50 -15.08 -8.54
N PHE A 120 -7.11 -15.58 -7.37
CA PHE A 120 -5.74 -15.75 -6.93
C PHE A 120 -5.21 -17.13 -7.34
N ARG A 121 -4.15 -17.12 -8.14
CA ARG A 121 -3.42 -18.32 -8.54
C ARG A 121 -1.94 -18.06 -8.34
N PHE A 122 -1.14 -19.09 -8.10
CA PHE A 122 0.31 -18.96 -8.15
C PHE A 122 0.76 -19.39 -9.55
N GLY A 123 1.14 -18.44 -10.39
CA GLY A 123 1.49 -18.70 -11.78
C GLY A 123 2.67 -17.85 -12.25
N GLY A 124 2.92 -17.90 -13.56
CA GLY A 124 4.01 -17.15 -14.18
C GLY A 124 3.88 -15.64 -14.00
N ASP A 125 2.66 -15.11 -13.96
CA ASP A 125 2.42 -13.67 -13.79
C ASP A 125 2.78 -13.20 -12.37
N GLU A 126 2.43 -13.98 -11.34
CA GLU A 126 2.79 -13.70 -9.94
C GLU A 126 4.31 -13.74 -9.73
N LEU A 127 5.01 -14.71 -10.33
CA LEU A 127 6.47 -14.80 -10.22
C LEU A 127 7.18 -13.62 -10.92
N ARG A 128 6.66 -13.20 -12.08
CA ARG A 128 7.15 -12.00 -12.79
C ARG A 128 6.91 -10.73 -11.97
N LEU A 129 5.74 -10.61 -11.36
CA LEU A 129 5.42 -9.48 -10.47
C LEU A 129 6.25 -9.50 -9.19
N LEU A 130 6.57 -10.66 -8.63
CA LEU A 130 7.54 -10.77 -7.54
C LEU A 130 8.89 -10.20 -8.00
N GLY A 131 9.37 -10.60 -9.18
CA GLY A 131 10.60 -10.05 -9.77
C GLY A 131 10.57 -8.52 -9.93
N VAL A 132 9.46 -7.97 -10.42
CA VAL A 132 9.27 -6.51 -10.55
C VAL A 132 9.25 -5.81 -9.19
N ASN A 133 8.57 -6.36 -8.19
CA ASN A 133 8.54 -5.81 -6.84
C ASN A 133 9.92 -5.88 -6.16
N LEU A 134 10.68 -6.96 -6.36
CA LEU A 134 12.07 -7.05 -5.91
C LEU A 134 12.96 -5.99 -6.59
N LEU A 135 12.75 -5.73 -7.89
CA LEU A 135 13.43 -4.62 -8.58
C LEU A 135 13.05 -3.26 -7.99
N TYR A 136 11.77 -3.04 -7.65
CA TYR A 136 11.37 -1.83 -6.91
C TYR A 136 12.04 -1.72 -5.55
N ILE A 137 12.22 -2.83 -4.82
CA ILE A 137 12.95 -2.81 -3.54
C ILE A 137 14.41 -2.41 -3.77
N VAL A 138 15.11 -3.03 -4.73
CA VAL A 138 16.51 -2.72 -5.04
C VAL A 138 16.66 -1.25 -5.46
N VAL A 139 15.81 -0.79 -6.37
CA VAL A 139 15.79 0.60 -6.84
C VAL A 139 15.39 1.56 -5.71
N GLY A 140 14.46 1.15 -4.85
CA GLY A 140 14.02 1.91 -3.68
C GLY A 140 15.14 2.07 -2.65
N ILE A 141 15.92 1.03 -2.38
CA ILE A 141 17.12 1.09 -1.54
C ILE A 141 18.15 2.04 -2.16
N ALA A 142 18.44 1.89 -3.45
CA ALA A 142 19.37 2.79 -4.15
C ALA A 142 18.90 4.25 -4.11
N ALA A 143 17.61 4.50 -4.33
CA ALA A 143 17.00 5.82 -4.25
C ALA A 143 17.06 6.37 -2.82
N TYR A 144 16.77 5.56 -1.81
CA TYR A 144 16.86 5.95 -0.40
C TYR A 144 18.28 6.38 -0.03
N LEU A 145 19.30 5.61 -0.41
CA LEU A 145 20.70 5.97 -0.19
C LEU A 145 21.07 7.26 -0.94
N GLY A 146 20.61 7.42 -2.18
CA GLY A 146 20.80 8.64 -2.96
C GLY A 146 20.16 9.87 -2.32
N ILE A 147 18.93 9.72 -1.80
CA ILE A 147 18.21 10.77 -1.08
C ILE A 147 18.92 11.12 0.22
N ALA A 148 19.34 10.13 1.01
CA ALA A 148 20.06 10.34 2.25
C ALA A 148 21.38 11.09 2.00
N MET A 149 22.11 10.72 0.95
CA MET A 149 23.31 11.43 0.52
C MET A 149 23.01 12.87 0.07
N ALA A 150 21.99 13.07 -0.76
CA ALA A 150 21.59 14.40 -1.23
C ALA A 150 21.12 15.30 -0.07
N ALA A 151 20.35 14.76 0.87
CA ALA A 151 19.94 15.46 2.09
C ALA A 151 21.15 15.81 2.97
N GLY A 152 22.12 14.90 3.09
CA GLY A 152 23.39 15.16 3.77
C GLY A 152 24.17 16.31 3.13
N ILE A 153 24.24 16.36 1.80
CA ILE A 153 24.88 17.47 1.05
C ILE A 153 24.14 18.79 1.32
N VAL A 154 22.80 18.79 1.24
CA VAL A 154 21.98 19.98 1.54
C VAL A 154 22.21 20.45 2.97
N ALA A 155 22.26 19.53 3.94
CA ALA A 155 22.53 19.85 5.33
C ALA A 155 23.94 20.43 5.55
N LEU A 156 24.97 19.88 4.88
CA LEU A 156 26.34 20.40 4.93
C LEU A 156 26.44 21.80 4.32
N LEU A 157 25.80 22.03 3.18
CA LEU A 157 25.76 23.35 2.54
C LEU A 157 25.04 24.38 3.43
N ALA A 158 23.90 23.99 4.00
CA ALA A 158 23.15 24.81 4.94
C ALA A 158 23.98 25.15 6.19
N ALA A 159 24.67 24.17 6.77
CA ALA A 159 25.54 24.37 7.93
C ALA A 159 26.74 25.29 7.61
N GLY A 160 27.34 25.15 6.42
CA GLY A 160 28.43 26.02 5.98
C GLY A 160 28.00 27.49 5.82
N VAL A 161 26.81 27.73 5.25
CA VAL A 161 26.24 29.08 5.14
C VAL A 161 25.89 29.65 6.51
N PHE A 162 25.30 28.85 7.39
CA PHE A 162 24.99 29.28 8.75
C PHE A 162 26.26 29.63 9.55
N ALA A 163 27.28 28.79 9.50
CA ALA A 163 28.55 29.01 10.20
C ALA A 163 29.30 30.25 9.68
N GLY A 164 29.20 30.58 8.39
CA GLY A 164 29.80 31.79 7.81
C GLY A 164 29.00 33.08 8.01
N SER A 165 27.84 33.02 8.67
CA SER A 165 26.90 34.13 8.77
C SER A 165 26.80 34.77 10.16
N ASP A 166 27.67 34.38 11.11
CA ASP A 166 27.73 34.84 12.50
C ASP A 166 26.37 34.85 13.24
N GLY A 167 25.47 33.94 12.86
CA GLY A 167 24.12 33.87 13.44
C GLY A 167 23.18 35.01 13.05
N SER A 168 23.50 35.75 11.98
CA SER A 168 22.66 36.83 11.46
C SER A 168 21.29 36.31 10.97
N MET A 169 20.26 37.15 11.07
CA MET A 169 18.92 36.85 10.54
C MET A 169 18.97 36.51 9.03
N VAL A 170 19.83 37.18 8.28
CA VAL A 170 20.05 36.92 6.84
C VAL A 170 20.64 35.53 6.62
N GLY A 171 21.60 35.11 7.46
CA GLY A 171 22.16 33.76 7.46
C GLY A 171 21.14 32.67 7.74
N GLY A 172 20.26 32.90 8.72
CA GLY A 172 19.14 32.01 9.05
C GLY A 172 18.16 31.85 7.88
N MET A 173 17.76 32.95 7.23
CA MET A 173 16.89 32.89 6.04
C MET A 173 17.55 32.17 4.85
N ALA A 174 18.82 32.46 4.58
CA ALA A 174 19.57 31.80 3.50
C ALA A 174 19.69 30.28 3.74
N THR A 175 19.97 29.88 4.98
CA THR A 175 20.02 28.48 5.40
C THR A 175 18.66 27.79 5.20
N GLY A 176 17.57 28.42 5.66
CA GLY A 176 16.22 27.89 5.48
C GLY A 176 15.83 27.74 4.00
N LEU A 177 16.19 28.71 3.17
CA LEU A 177 15.91 28.66 1.73
C LEU A 177 16.68 27.51 1.04
N ILE A 178 17.96 27.30 1.39
CA ILE A 178 18.76 26.19 0.84
C ILE A 178 18.14 24.84 1.20
N VAL A 179 17.75 24.66 2.47
CA VAL A 179 17.11 23.41 2.92
C VAL A 179 15.78 23.19 2.20
N PHE A 180 14.93 24.22 2.12
CA PHE A 180 13.64 24.14 1.44
C PHE A 180 13.80 23.77 -0.05
N LEU A 181 14.66 24.48 -0.78
CA LEU A 181 14.91 24.21 -2.20
C LEU A 181 15.54 22.83 -2.42
N GLY A 182 16.43 22.40 -1.52
CA GLY A 182 17.03 21.07 -1.54
C GLY A 182 15.97 19.96 -1.38
N ILE A 183 15.11 20.07 -0.37
CA ILE A 183 14.01 19.12 -0.14
C ILE A 183 13.03 19.13 -1.31
N LEU A 184 12.69 20.31 -1.84
CA LEU A 184 11.80 20.45 -2.99
C LEU A 184 12.39 19.76 -4.23
N ALA A 185 13.67 19.98 -4.53
CA ALA A 185 14.35 19.35 -5.65
C ALA A 185 14.39 17.81 -5.52
N ILE A 186 14.70 17.30 -4.33
CA ILE A 186 14.66 15.86 -4.03
C ILE A 186 13.25 15.30 -4.24
N SER A 187 12.23 15.99 -3.74
CA SER A 187 10.83 15.57 -3.85
C SER A 187 10.37 15.50 -5.31
N ILE A 188 10.70 16.51 -6.12
CA ILE A 188 10.39 16.53 -7.55
C ILE A 188 11.07 15.36 -8.26
N MET A 189 12.35 15.10 -7.98
CA MET A 189 13.09 13.97 -8.56
C MET A 189 12.43 12.62 -8.24
N VAL A 190 12.02 12.41 -6.98
CA VAL A 190 11.31 11.19 -6.56
C VAL A 190 9.98 11.05 -7.29
N ILE A 191 9.18 12.12 -7.36
CA ILE A 191 7.89 12.12 -8.05
C ILE A 191 8.05 11.77 -9.53
N VAL A 192 9.02 12.39 -10.21
CA VAL A 192 9.34 12.09 -11.62
C VAL A 192 9.67 10.61 -11.78
N PHE A 193 10.50 10.07 -10.89
CA PHE A 193 10.92 8.68 -10.93
C PHE A 193 9.75 7.71 -10.71
N CYS A 194 8.91 7.96 -9.71
CA CYS A 194 7.71 7.17 -9.41
C CYS A 194 6.75 7.13 -10.60
N ILE A 195 6.44 8.29 -11.21
CA ILE A 195 5.52 8.38 -12.35
C ILE A 195 6.09 7.62 -13.56
N ARG A 196 7.40 7.75 -13.81
CA ARG A 196 8.06 7.07 -14.93
C ARG A 196 8.03 5.55 -14.80
N LEU A 197 8.10 5.03 -13.58
CA LEU A 197 8.04 3.60 -13.33
C LEU A 197 6.62 3.08 -13.08
N ALA A 198 5.61 3.92 -12.94
CA ALA A 198 4.27 3.51 -12.50
C ALA A 198 3.59 2.45 -13.39
N SER A 199 3.97 2.35 -14.68
CA SER A 199 3.40 1.38 -15.62
C SER A 199 4.13 0.02 -15.60
N ALA A 200 5.26 -0.13 -14.91
CA ALA A 200 6.08 -1.34 -14.96
C ALA A 200 5.36 -2.63 -14.53
N PRO A 201 4.56 -2.65 -13.44
CA PRO A 201 3.80 -3.85 -13.07
C PRO A 201 2.77 -4.21 -14.13
N ALA A 202 2.06 -3.22 -14.66
CA ALA A 202 1.01 -3.43 -15.65
C ALA A 202 1.58 -3.93 -16.99
N LEU A 203 2.67 -3.33 -17.49
CA LEU A 203 3.38 -3.80 -18.69
C LEU A 203 3.86 -5.23 -18.52
N THR A 204 4.39 -5.56 -17.34
CA THR A 204 4.88 -6.92 -17.05
C THR A 204 3.75 -7.97 -17.12
N VAL A 205 2.55 -7.59 -16.67
CA VAL A 205 1.37 -8.44 -16.77
C VAL A 205 0.90 -8.52 -18.23
N VAL A 206 0.74 -7.39 -18.93
CA VAL A 206 0.30 -7.37 -20.34
C VAL A 206 1.19 -8.28 -21.20
N ASP A 207 2.50 -8.13 -21.07
CA ASP A 207 3.47 -8.78 -21.97
C ASP A 207 3.89 -10.18 -21.50
N ARG A 208 3.45 -10.60 -20.30
CA ARG A 208 3.89 -11.85 -19.65
C ARG A 208 5.42 -12.00 -19.63
N ARG A 209 6.14 -10.88 -19.51
CA ARG A 209 7.62 -10.77 -19.44
C ARG A 209 7.99 -9.62 -18.50
N ILE A 210 9.11 -9.71 -17.79
CA ILE A 210 9.53 -8.64 -16.88
C ILE A 210 9.96 -7.43 -17.72
N ARG A 211 9.18 -6.33 -17.66
CA ARG A 211 9.39 -5.10 -18.45
C ARG A 211 9.56 -3.87 -17.55
N PHE A 212 10.47 -3.96 -16.58
CA PHE A 212 10.64 -2.91 -15.58
C PHE A 212 11.09 -1.56 -16.18
N PHE A 213 12.17 -1.56 -16.95
CA PHE A 213 12.74 -0.34 -17.53
C PHE A 213 11.95 0.18 -18.74
N GLU A 214 11.13 -0.66 -19.37
CA GLU A 214 10.26 -0.27 -20.48
C GLU A 214 9.12 0.67 -20.04
N SER A 215 8.80 0.71 -18.74
CA SER A 215 7.91 1.76 -18.21
C SER A 215 8.44 3.17 -18.49
N TRP A 216 9.78 3.33 -18.54
CA TRP A 216 10.40 4.62 -18.82
C TRP A 216 10.14 5.10 -20.26
N THR A 217 10.15 4.17 -21.22
CA THR A 217 9.83 4.44 -22.62
C THR A 217 8.32 4.61 -22.80
N ALA A 218 7.50 3.80 -22.13
CA ALA A 218 6.04 3.89 -22.18
C ALA A 218 5.48 5.21 -21.63
N SER A 219 6.16 5.82 -20.66
CA SER A 219 5.79 7.13 -20.09
C SER A 219 6.40 8.32 -20.86
N LYS A 220 7.28 8.08 -21.85
CA LYS A 220 7.88 9.14 -22.65
C LYS A 220 6.83 9.76 -23.58
N GLY A 221 6.76 11.10 -23.59
CA GLY A 221 5.79 11.87 -24.38
C GLY A 221 4.44 12.09 -23.68
N VAL A 222 4.07 11.25 -22.71
CA VAL A 222 2.81 11.36 -21.96
C VAL A 222 3.01 11.67 -20.46
N PHE A 223 4.26 11.85 -20.02
CA PHE A 223 4.62 12.09 -18.62
C PHE A 223 3.74 13.13 -17.92
N TRP A 224 3.55 14.31 -18.51
CA TRP A 224 2.75 15.37 -17.90
C TRP A 224 1.26 15.01 -17.77
N HIS A 225 0.72 14.28 -18.74
CA HIS A 225 -0.66 13.80 -18.69
C HIS A 225 -0.83 12.73 -17.61
N MET A 226 0.14 11.83 -17.46
CA MET A 226 0.16 10.86 -16.35
C MET A 226 0.31 11.57 -15.00
N ALA A 227 1.22 12.54 -14.88
CA ALA A 227 1.43 13.31 -13.66
C ALA A 227 0.15 14.03 -13.23
N LEU A 228 -0.53 14.69 -14.17
CA LEU A 228 -1.81 15.35 -13.92
C LEU A 228 -2.91 14.35 -13.55
N SER A 229 -2.96 13.18 -14.21
CA SER A 229 -3.91 12.13 -13.87
C SER A 229 -3.70 11.62 -12.45
N TYR A 230 -2.46 11.35 -12.05
CA TYR A 230 -2.12 10.98 -10.67
C TYR A 230 -2.46 12.09 -9.67
N LEU A 231 -2.19 13.35 -10.00
CA LEU A 231 -2.53 14.49 -9.14
C LEU A 231 -4.04 14.59 -8.92
N VAL A 232 -4.85 14.44 -9.98
CA VAL A 232 -6.30 14.45 -9.86
C VAL A 232 -6.81 13.23 -9.09
N VAL A 233 -6.25 12.04 -9.34
CA VAL A 233 -6.57 10.81 -8.58
C VAL A 233 -6.27 11.02 -7.09
N ILE A 234 -5.11 11.58 -6.73
CA ILE A 234 -4.77 11.93 -5.34
C ILE A 234 -5.78 12.90 -4.76
N GLY A 235 -6.15 13.97 -5.48
CA GLY A 235 -7.16 14.92 -5.03
C GLY A 235 -8.52 14.28 -4.77
N LEU A 236 -8.98 13.42 -5.68
CA LEU A 236 -10.23 12.67 -5.53
C LEU A 236 -10.17 11.73 -4.32
N ILE A 237 -9.07 10.99 -4.17
CA ILE A 237 -8.84 10.10 -3.04
C ILE A 237 -8.89 10.87 -1.73
N LEU A 238 -8.18 12.01 -1.63
CA LEU A 238 -8.15 12.82 -0.41
C LEU A 238 -9.54 13.30 -0.01
N VAL A 239 -10.33 13.77 -0.98
CA VAL A 239 -11.71 14.20 -0.72
C VAL A 239 -12.56 13.03 -0.24
N LEU A 240 -12.52 11.90 -0.96
CA LEU A 240 -13.32 10.72 -0.64
C LEU A 240 -12.91 10.09 0.69
N SER A 241 -11.62 9.98 0.97
CA SER A 241 -11.09 9.44 2.24
C SER A 241 -11.41 10.34 3.41
N THR A 242 -11.42 11.67 3.21
CA THR A 242 -11.81 12.62 4.26
C THR A 242 -13.29 12.48 4.58
N ILE A 243 -14.16 12.50 3.56
CA ILE A 243 -15.61 12.34 3.74
C ILE A 243 -15.92 11.02 4.45
N LEU A 244 -15.37 9.92 3.94
CA LEU A 244 -15.62 8.60 4.50
C LEU A 244 -15.01 8.46 5.90
N GLY A 245 -13.80 8.98 6.10
CA GLY A 245 -13.14 9.01 7.41
C GLY A 245 -13.98 9.74 8.44
N THR A 246 -14.56 10.91 8.09
CA THR A 246 -15.51 11.62 8.96
C THR A 246 -16.76 10.80 9.25
N VAL A 247 -17.36 10.15 8.24
CA VAL A 247 -18.54 9.29 8.45
C VAL A 247 -18.23 8.13 9.40
N ILE A 248 -17.11 7.43 9.18
CA ILE A 248 -16.65 6.34 10.05
C ILE A 248 -16.41 6.87 11.46
N GLN A 249 -15.70 8.00 11.62
CA GLN A 249 -15.47 8.61 12.93
C GLN A 249 -16.77 8.97 13.65
N LEU A 250 -17.79 9.47 12.96
CA LEU A 250 -19.09 9.78 13.56
C LEU A 250 -19.84 8.51 14.00
N VAL A 251 -19.79 7.44 13.19
CA VAL A 251 -20.35 6.14 13.56
C VAL A 251 -19.66 5.57 14.80
N PHE A 252 -18.32 5.62 14.83
CA PHE A 252 -17.53 5.19 15.97
C PHE A 252 -17.81 6.06 17.20
N LEU A 253 -17.87 7.38 17.06
CA LEU A 253 -18.21 8.27 18.17
C LEU A 253 -19.59 7.91 18.75
N GLY A 254 -20.61 7.72 17.91
CA GLY A 254 -21.94 7.31 18.39
C GLY A 254 -21.94 5.93 19.08
N ALA A 255 -21.13 5.00 18.59
CA ALA A 255 -21.02 3.66 19.18
C ALA A 255 -20.20 3.62 20.49
N PHE A 256 -19.14 4.43 20.60
CA PHE A 256 -18.21 4.44 21.73
C PHE A 256 -18.56 5.48 22.81
N LEU A 257 -19.39 6.49 22.51
CA LEU A 257 -19.76 7.53 23.48
C LEU A 257 -20.34 6.97 24.79
N PRO A 258 -21.26 5.95 24.78
CA PRO A 258 -21.75 5.36 26.02
C PRO A 258 -20.64 4.76 26.88
N VAL A 259 -19.67 4.09 26.24
CA VAL A 259 -18.54 3.45 26.91
C VAL A 259 -17.59 4.49 27.49
N LEU A 260 -17.33 5.57 26.76
CA LEU A 260 -16.51 6.67 27.26
C LEU A 260 -17.14 7.34 28.48
N MET A 261 -18.48 7.47 28.51
CA MET A 261 -19.19 8.01 29.68
C MET A 261 -19.11 7.05 30.88
N GLU A 262 -19.28 5.75 30.67
CA GLU A 262 -19.14 4.73 31.72
C GLU A 262 -17.71 4.71 32.28
N PHE A 263 -16.71 4.77 31.40
CA PHE A 263 -15.30 4.83 31.80
C PHE A 263 -14.97 6.12 32.56
N ALA A 264 -15.48 7.27 32.12
CA ALA A 264 -15.29 8.54 32.82
C ALA A 264 -15.89 8.50 34.24
N GLN A 265 -17.07 7.89 34.40
CA GLN A 265 -17.71 7.71 35.71
C GLN A 265 -16.91 6.77 36.62
N LEU A 266 -16.35 5.68 36.07
CA LEU A 266 -15.46 4.77 36.79
C LEU A 266 -14.19 5.49 37.26
N ALA A 267 -13.59 6.30 36.39
CA ALA A 267 -12.37 7.07 36.68
C ALA A 267 -12.58 8.20 37.70
N GLU A 268 -13.75 8.87 37.68
CA GLU A 268 -14.09 9.90 38.67
C GLU A 268 -14.44 9.30 40.04
N GLY A 269 -14.98 8.07 40.07
CA GLY A 269 -15.45 7.41 41.28
C GLY A 269 -14.39 6.59 42.04
N ARG A 270 -13.29 6.17 41.39
CA ARG A 270 -12.27 5.28 41.96
C ARG A 270 -10.87 5.58 41.41
N GLY A 271 -9.87 5.69 42.29
CA GLY A 271 -8.47 5.94 41.93
C GLY A 271 -7.74 4.73 41.32
N ASP A 272 -8.24 3.51 41.56
CA ASP A 272 -7.64 2.27 41.05
C ASP A 272 -8.73 1.45 40.32
N VAL A 273 -8.76 1.55 39.00
CA VAL A 273 -9.57 0.66 38.15
C VAL A 273 -8.76 -0.60 37.90
N SER A 274 -9.28 -1.76 38.30
CA SER A 274 -8.55 -3.02 38.13
C SER A 274 -8.51 -3.42 36.63
N PRO A 275 -7.42 -4.05 36.16
CA PRO A 275 -7.31 -4.49 34.76
C PRO A 275 -8.43 -5.44 34.31
N ASP A 276 -8.92 -6.31 35.21
CA ASP A 276 -10.03 -7.22 34.94
C ASP A 276 -11.35 -6.48 34.67
N GLU A 277 -11.61 -5.38 35.39
CA GLU A 277 -12.79 -4.53 35.16
C GLU A 277 -12.71 -3.83 33.80
N VAL A 278 -11.51 -3.38 33.38
CA VAL A 278 -11.30 -2.80 32.05
C VAL A 278 -11.54 -3.83 30.95
N ILE A 279 -11.05 -5.06 31.12
CA ILE A 279 -11.26 -6.15 30.15
C ILE A 279 -12.75 -6.50 30.06
N ALA A 280 -13.43 -6.64 31.20
CA ALA A 280 -14.86 -6.93 31.24
C ALA A 280 -15.68 -5.81 30.57
N MET A 281 -15.32 -4.55 30.79
CA MET A 281 -15.94 -3.40 30.12
C MET A 281 -15.71 -3.42 28.60
N LEU A 282 -14.48 -3.72 28.15
CA LEU A 282 -14.18 -3.86 26.72
C LEU A 282 -14.95 -5.03 26.08
N GLN A 283 -15.08 -6.16 26.78
CA GLN A 283 -15.88 -7.28 26.32
C GLN A 283 -17.37 -6.93 26.26
N GLY A 284 -17.90 -6.24 27.27
CA GLY A 284 -19.27 -5.74 27.27
C GLY A 284 -19.54 -4.77 26.11
N MET A 285 -18.59 -3.89 25.82
CA MET A 285 -18.61 -3.00 24.68
C MET A 285 -18.67 -3.78 23.35
N LEU A 286 -17.78 -4.75 23.15
CA LEU A 286 -17.75 -5.55 21.92
C LEU A 286 -19.01 -6.40 21.72
N ASN A 287 -19.78 -6.67 22.78
CA ASN A 287 -21.06 -7.37 22.71
C ASN A 287 -22.25 -6.42 22.50
N THR A 288 -22.04 -5.10 22.54
CA THR A 288 -23.11 -4.13 22.30
C THR A 288 -23.47 -4.10 20.81
N PRO A 289 -24.74 -4.31 20.42
CA PRO A 289 -25.14 -4.38 19.01
C PRO A 289 -24.71 -3.15 18.19
N GLY A 290 -24.80 -1.95 18.78
CA GLY A 290 -24.38 -0.70 18.10
C GLY A 290 -22.88 -0.67 17.78
N VAL A 291 -22.04 -1.18 18.68
CA VAL A 291 -20.58 -1.27 18.47
C VAL A 291 -20.27 -2.31 17.40
N VAL A 292 -20.88 -3.50 17.47
CA VAL A 292 -20.68 -4.55 16.45
C VAL A 292 -21.09 -4.06 15.06
N ILE A 293 -22.27 -3.44 14.94
CA ILE A 293 -22.76 -2.88 13.67
C ILE A 293 -21.84 -1.76 13.19
N GLY A 294 -21.40 -0.87 14.08
CA GLY A 294 -20.48 0.22 13.75
C GLY A 294 -19.13 -0.27 13.25
N LEU A 295 -18.52 -1.25 13.93
CA LEU A 295 -17.27 -1.89 13.54
C LEU A 295 -17.40 -2.62 12.19
N ALA A 296 -18.46 -3.41 12.02
CA ALA A 296 -18.71 -4.12 10.76
C ALA A 296 -18.91 -3.16 9.59
N THR A 297 -19.69 -2.10 9.80
CA THR A 297 -19.93 -1.06 8.79
C THR A 297 -18.64 -0.31 8.44
N GLY A 298 -17.88 0.12 9.45
CA GLY A 298 -16.60 0.81 9.26
C GLY A 298 -15.58 -0.06 8.52
N LEU A 299 -15.52 -1.35 8.82
CA LEU A 299 -14.65 -2.30 8.14
C LEU A 299 -15.05 -2.50 6.68
N VAL A 300 -16.33 -2.73 6.38
CA VAL A 300 -16.83 -2.91 5.01
C VAL A 300 -16.60 -1.64 4.18
N LEU A 301 -16.95 -0.47 4.71
CA LEU A 301 -16.75 0.81 4.03
C LEU A 301 -15.27 1.15 3.84
N GLY A 302 -14.46 0.96 4.87
CA GLY A 302 -13.01 1.19 4.80
C GLY A 302 -12.34 0.28 3.78
N TYR A 303 -12.74 -0.99 3.72
CA TYR A 303 -12.21 -1.94 2.77
C TYR A 303 -12.65 -1.66 1.32
N ALA A 304 -13.92 -1.31 1.12
CA ALA A 304 -14.41 -0.89 -0.20
C ALA A 304 -13.66 0.36 -0.71
N MET A 305 -13.40 1.32 0.18
CA MET A 305 -12.58 2.50 -0.12
C MET A 305 -11.15 2.15 -0.48
N GLN A 306 -10.54 1.20 0.26
CA GLN A 306 -9.19 0.72 -0.05
C GLN A 306 -9.11 0.11 -1.45
N ILE A 307 -10.06 -0.75 -1.83
CA ILE A 307 -10.11 -1.33 -3.18
C ILE A 307 -10.26 -0.23 -4.24
N MET A 308 -11.13 0.76 -4.01
CA MET A 308 -11.31 1.87 -4.93
C MET A 308 -10.02 2.69 -5.08
N PHE A 309 -9.34 2.97 -3.96
CA PHE A 309 -8.05 3.64 -3.94
C PHE A 309 -6.99 2.88 -4.75
N GLU A 310 -6.80 1.60 -4.46
CA GLU A 310 -5.82 0.75 -5.16
C GLU A 310 -6.17 0.63 -6.64
N GLY A 311 -7.45 0.45 -6.97
CA GLY A 311 -7.97 0.39 -8.33
C GLY A 311 -7.68 1.67 -9.13
N MET A 312 -7.98 2.84 -8.57
CA MET A 312 -7.70 4.14 -9.19
C MET A 312 -6.19 4.39 -9.33
N TRP A 313 -5.42 4.09 -8.28
CA TRP A 313 -3.98 4.30 -8.24
C TRP A 313 -3.24 3.45 -9.29
N HIS A 314 -3.55 2.16 -9.35
CA HIS A 314 -2.98 1.25 -10.35
C HIS A 314 -3.63 1.41 -11.73
N GLY A 315 -4.84 1.97 -11.80
CA GLY A 315 -5.60 2.23 -13.02
C GLY A 315 -4.86 3.15 -13.99
N VAL A 316 -4.23 4.23 -13.51
CA VAL A 316 -3.49 5.18 -14.37
C VAL A 316 -2.30 4.48 -15.05
N GLY A 317 -1.53 3.69 -14.29
CA GLY A 317 -0.41 2.91 -14.82
C GLY A 317 -0.86 1.80 -15.78
N ALA A 318 -1.97 1.13 -15.46
CA ALA A 318 -2.56 0.10 -16.32
C ALA A 318 -3.10 0.67 -17.63
N TYR A 319 -3.77 1.82 -17.60
CA TYR A 319 -4.23 2.52 -18.80
C TYR A 319 -3.06 2.85 -19.72
N ASN A 320 -1.96 3.41 -19.17
CA ASN A 320 -0.80 3.72 -19.97
C ASN A 320 -0.16 2.47 -20.60
N ALA A 321 -0.10 1.35 -19.86
CA ALA A 321 0.42 0.09 -20.37
C ALA A 321 -0.43 -0.46 -21.54
N VAL A 322 -1.76 -0.49 -21.37
CA VAL A 322 -2.70 -0.94 -22.41
C VAL A 322 -2.64 -0.02 -23.63
N ARG A 323 -2.61 1.30 -23.43
CA ARG A 323 -2.46 2.29 -24.51
C ARG A 323 -1.16 2.07 -25.28
N TYR A 324 -0.04 1.94 -24.58
CA TYR A 324 1.28 1.76 -25.18
C TYR A 324 1.34 0.51 -26.08
N ARG A 325 0.72 -0.59 -25.65
CA ARG A 325 0.68 -1.83 -26.44
C ARG A 325 -0.37 -1.82 -27.55
N ALA A 326 -1.51 -1.16 -27.36
CA ALA A 326 -2.49 -0.97 -28.43
C ALA A 326 -1.92 -0.21 -29.64
N ASP A 327 -0.92 0.64 -29.42
CA ASP A 327 -0.23 1.41 -30.45
C ASP A 327 0.96 0.67 -31.10
N GLY A 328 1.13 -0.64 -30.86
CA GLY A 328 2.27 -1.39 -31.35
C GLY A 328 3.59 -0.95 -30.71
N GLY A 329 3.56 -0.45 -29.46
CA GLY A 329 4.76 -0.13 -28.68
C GLY A 329 5.80 -1.24 -28.82
N PRO A 330 7.10 -0.90 -28.83
CA PRO A 330 8.18 -1.67 -29.44
C PRO A 330 8.02 -3.17 -29.20
N GLU A 331 7.44 -3.84 -30.18
CA GLU A 331 7.60 -5.26 -30.43
C GLU A 331 8.47 -5.40 -31.67
N GLU A 332 9.76 -5.17 -31.44
CA GLU A 332 10.88 -5.53 -32.30
C GLU A 332 12.02 -5.57 -31.27
N THR A 333 12.49 -6.70 -30.76
CA THR A 333 13.01 -7.89 -31.43
C THR A 333 13.40 -8.86 -30.31
N ASP A 334 12.62 -9.92 -30.00
CA ASP A 334 13.13 -11.08 -29.22
C ASP A 334 12.07 -12.18 -29.03
N SER A 335 11.28 -12.40 -30.07
CA SER A 335 10.85 -13.76 -30.38
C SER A 335 11.48 -14.02 -31.75
N PRO A 336 12.43 -14.96 -31.90
CA PRO A 336 12.86 -15.36 -33.23
C PRO A 336 11.65 -16.02 -33.89
N THR A 337 10.83 -15.22 -34.55
CA THR A 337 9.87 -15.70 -35.53
C THR A 337 10.71 -16.12 -36.72
N LEU A 338 10.93 -17.43 -36.80
CA LEU A 338 11.60 -18.00 -37.94
C LEU A 338 10.69 -17.74 -39.14
N THR A 339 11.24 -17.06 -40.13
CA THR A 339 10.54 -16.84 -41.40
C THR A 339 10.40 -18.18 -42.13
N ALA A 340 9.47 -18.27 -43.08
CA ALA A 340 9.19 -19.52 -43.79
C ALA A 340 10.39 -20.11 -44.55
N ASP A 341 11.39 -19.27 -44.83
CA ASP A 341 12.66 -19.60 -45.48
C ASP A 341 13.79 -19.92 -44.49
N HIS A 342 13.56 -19.85 -43.18
CA HIS A 342 14.57 -20.20 -42.18
C HIS A 342 14.81 -21.72 -42.20
N PRO A 343 16.08 -22.20 -42.17
CA PRO A 343 16.41 -23.63 -42.26
C PRO A 343 15.85 -24.50 -41.12
N ALA A 344 15.34 -23.88 -40.06
CA ALA A 344 14.69 -24.55 -38.93
C ALA A 344 13.16 -24.55 -38.99
N GLY A 345 12.55 -24.06 -40.08
CA GLY A 345 11.09 -23.98 -40.29
C GLY A 345 10.46 -22.77 -39.61
N ALA A 346 9.29 -22.35 -40.09
CA ALA A 346 8.57 -21.19 -39.54
C ALA A 346 8.07 -21.44 -38.11
N SER A 347 8.08 -20.40 -37.27
CA SER A 347 7.45 -20.48 -35.95
C SER A 347 5.92 -20.67 -36.10
N PRO A 348 5.26 -21.50 -35.26
CA PRO A 348 3.83 -21.76 -35.37
C PRO A 348 3.02 -20.48 -35.28
N SER A 349 2.12 -20.23 -36.24
CA SER A 349 1.11 -19.18 -36.14
C SER A 349 0.03 -19.66 -35.17
N GLU A 350 -0.09 -19.05 -33.99
CA GLU A 350 -1.22 -19.29 -33.10
C GLU A 350 -2.52 -18.87 -33.81
N GLY A 351 -3.44 -19.81 -33.98
CA GLY A 351 -4.81 -19.60 -34.44
C GLY A 351 -5.79 -19.73 -33.27
#